data_AF-A0A098BWM5-F1
#
_entry.id   AF-A0A098BWM5-F1
#
_cell.length_a   1.000
_cell.length_b   1.000
_cell.length_c   1.000
_cell.angle_alpha   90.00
_cell.angle_beta   90.00
_cell.angle_gamma   90.00
#
_symmetry.space_group_name_H-M   'P 1'
#
loop_
_entity.id
_entity.type
_entity.pdbx_description
1 polymer ?
#
loop_
_entity_poly.entity_id
_entity_poly.type
_entity_poly.pdbx_seq_one_letter_code
_entity_poly.pdbx_strand_id
1 'polypeptide(L)'
;MTASVLSDARLVRALSDEFLSRRVDYQALESLHHGNVADWAAAASRVAALSDEEERQLVLRWRDNPRELLDILLARADEVTARRCRTAWVSLDRFAPFVHASSGP
;
A
#
# COMPACT_ATOMS: atom_id res chain seq x y z
N MET A 1 17.26 5.22 2.79
CA MET A 1 16.68 6.58 2.78
C MET A 1 15.20 6.57 2.40
N THR A 2 14.40 5.54 2.76
CA THR A 2 12.99 5.45 2.31
C THR A 2 11.97 5.95 3.33
N ALA A 3 12.27 5.93 4.63
CA ALA A 3 11.32 6.34 5.68
C ALA A 3 10.94 7.83 5.62
N SER A 4 11.87 8.71 5.25
CA SER A 4 11.60 10.15 5.10
C SER A 4 10.65 10.46 3.94
N VAL A 5 10.70 9.66 2.86
CA VAL A 5 9.83 9.83 1.69
C VAL A 5 8.39 9.41 2.00
N LEU A 6 8.20 8.34 2.78
CA LEU A 6 6.88 7.84 3.16
C LEU A 6 6.10 8.78 4.09
N SER A 7 6.80 9.72 4.73
CA SER A 7 6.20 10.77 5.57
C SER A 7 5.97 12.08 4.80
N ASP A 8 6.36 12.17 3.52
CA ASP A 8 6.18 13.38 2.72
C ASP A 8 4.69 13.62 2.46
N ALA A 9 4.19 14.77 2.92
CA ALA A 9 2.76 15.11 2.84
C ALA A 9 2.24 15.19 1.38
N ARG A 10 3.09 15.53 0.41
CA ARG A 10 2.70 15.61 -1.01
C ARG A 10 2.55 14.21 -1.58
N LEU A 11 3.45 13.29 -1.24
CA LEU A 11 3.33 11.88 -1.61
C LEU A 11 2.09 11.25 -0.99
N VAL A 12 1.89 11.39 0.32
CA VAL A 12 0.71 10.85 1.01
C VAL A 12 -0.57 11.39 0.39
N ARG A 13 -0.62 12.69 0.08
CA ARG A 13 -1.74 13.32 -0.61
C ARG A 13 -1.99 12.71 -1.98
N ALA A 14 -0.96 12.63 -2.83
CA ALA A 14 -1.10 12.13 -4.20
C ALA A 14 -1.62 10.69 -4.23
N LEU A 15 -1.05 9.81 -3.41
CA LEU A 15 -1.45 8.40 -3.38
C LEU A 15 -2.84 8.20 -2.77
N SER A 16 -3.14 8.87 -1.66
CA SER A 16 -4.49 8.84 -1.06
C SER A 16 -5.56 9.35 -2.03
N ASP A 17 -5.33 10.52 -2.64
CA ASP A 17 -6.32 11.13 -3.55
C ASP A 17 -6.53 10.25 -4.79
N GLU A 18 -5.46 9.66 -5.35
CA GLU A 18 -5.56 8.71 -6.46
C GLU A 18 -6.39 7.48 -6.06
N PHE A 19 -6.08 6.85 -4.92
CA PHE A 19 -6.80 5.68 -4.42
C PHE A 19 -8.28 5.95 -4.19
N LEU A 20 -8.61 7.06 -3.54
CA LEU A 20 -9.99 7.41 -3.22
C LEU A 20 -10.79 7.82 -4.48
N SER A 21 -10.11 8.31 -5.52
CA SER A 21 -10.75 8.60 -6.82
C SER A 21 -11.13 7.32 -7.59
N ARG A 22 -10.33 6.25 -7.44
CA ARG A 22 -10.56 4.92 -8.03
C ARG A 22 -11.52 4.18 -7.12
N ARG A 23 -12.85 4.32 -7.31
CA ARG A 23 -13.92 3.68 -6.50
C ARG A 23 -13.42 2.44 -5.74
N VAL A 24 -13.05 2.61 -4.47
CA VAL A 24 -12.34 1.58 -3.71
C VAL A 24 -13.28 0.40 -3.48
N ASP A 25 -13.05 -0.68 -4.21
CA ASP A 25 -13.79 -1.93 -4.11
C ASP A 25 -12.96 -3.05 -3.48
N TYR A 26 -13.60 -4.19 -3.28
CA TYR A 26 -12.97 -5.35 -2.65
C TYR A 26 -11.81 -5.90 -3.49
N GLN A 27 -11.92 -5.87 -4.81
CA GLN A 27 -10.88 -6.39 -5.71
C GLN A 27 -9.61 -5.56 -5.65
N ALA A 28 -9.73 -4.23 -5.58
CA ALA A 28 -8.58 -3.33 -5.39
C ALA A 28 -7.86 -3.62 -4.06
N LEU A 29 -8.61 -3.83 -2.97
CA LEU A 29 -8.06 -4.18 -1.66
C LEU A 29 -7.41 -5.58 -1.64
N GLU A 30 -8.03 -6.56 -2.28
CA GLU A 30 -7.49 -7.93 -2.41
C GLU A 30 -6.19 -7.95 -3.23
N SER A 31 -6.16 -7.23 -4.35
CA SER A 31 -4.95 -7.07 -5.18
C SER A 31 -3.81 -6.44 -4.38
N LEU A 32 -4.11 -5.38 -3.62
CA LEU A 32 -3.14 -4.73 -2.73
C LEU A 32 -2.65 -5.70 -1.63
N HIS A 33 -3.57 -6.45 -1.03
CA HIS A 33 -3.28 -7.44 0.02
C HIS A 33 -2.34 -8.55 -0.48
N HIS A 34 -2.53 -9.02 -1.72
CA HIS A 34 -1.65 -10.00 -2.36
C HIS A 34 -0.31 -9.41 -2.85
N GLY A 35 0.00 -8.15 -2.54
CA GLY A 35 1.28 -7.52 -2.85
C GLY A 35 1.39 -6.96 -4.26
N ASN A 36 0.28 -6.73 -4.96
CA ASN A 36 0.29 -5.99 -6.23
C ASN A 36 0.43 -4.48 -5.96
N VAL A 37 1.69 -4.07 -5.73
CA VAL A 37 2.06 -2.72 -5.25
C VAL A 37 2.89 -1.92 -6.25
N ALA A 38 3.27 -2.51 -7.38
CA ALA A 38 4.20 -1.90 -8.33
C ALA A 38 3.69 -0.57 -8.89
N ASP A 39 2.42 -0.50 -9.26
CA ASP A 39 1.80 0.73 -9.78
C ASP A 39 1.84 1.87 -8.74
N TRP A 40 1.66 1.53 -7.46
CA TRP A 40 1.74 2.51 -6.38
C TRP A 40 3.18 2.98 -6.15
N ALA A 41 4.17 2.09 -6.30
CA ALA A 41 5.58 2.45 -6.16
C ALA A 41 6.03 3.36 -7.31
N ALA A 42 5.58 3.07 -8.54
CA ALA A 42 5.80 3.95 -9.70
C ALA A 42 5.10 5.31 -9.54
N ALA A 43 3.90 5.35 -8.96
CA ALA A 43 3.23 6.60 -8.62
C ALA A 43 4.02 7.40 -7.57
N ALA A 44 4.49 6.75 -6.50
CA ALA A 44 5.33 7.37 -5.47
C ALA A 44 6.65 7.90 -6.05
N SER A 45 7.29 7.11 -6.92
CA SER A 45 8.53 7.46 -7.62
C SER A 45 8.38 8.74 -8.45
N ARG A 46 7.28 8.88 -9.20
CA ARG A 46 6.97 10.10 -9.95
C ARG A 46 6.75 11.34 -9.07
N VAL A 47 6.19 11.17 -7.88
CA VAL A 47 5.90 12.30 -6.97
C VAL A 47 7.14 12.73 -6.18
N ALA A 48 7.93 11.77 -5.73
CA ALA A 48 9.11 12.01 -4.89
C ALA A 48 10.44 12.05 -5.68
N ALA A 49 10.39 11.89 -7.01
CA ALA A 49 11.56 11.80 -7.89
C ALA A 49 12.57 10.73 -7.41
N LEU A 50 12.06 9.54 -7.11
CA LEU A 50 12.89 8.42 -6.67
C LEU A 50 13.76 7.90 -7.81
N SER A 51 14.92 7.37 -7.45
CA SER A 51 15.72 6.54 -8.35
C SER A 51 15.09 5.15 -8.54
N ASP A 52 15.46 4.46 -9.61
CA ASP A 52 15.00 3.09 -9.90
C ASP A 52 15.27 2.11 -8.74
N GLU A 53 16.40 2.26 -8.06
CA GLU A 53 16.73 1.43 -6.90
C GLU A 53 15.82 1.74 -5.71
N GLU A 54 15.53 3.02 -5.45
CA GLU A 54 14.60 3.40 -4.38
C GLU A 54 13.18 2.93 -4.65
N GLU A 55 12.72 3.02 -5.90
CA GLU A 55 11.43 2.46 -6.33
C GLU A 55 11.40 0.93 -6.12
N ARG A 56 12.44 0.22 -6.53
CA ARG A 56 12.55 -1.24 -6.32
C ARG A 56 12.51 -1.61 -4.84
N GLN A 57 13.22 -0.88 -3.99
CA GLN A 57 13.20 -1.10 -2.54
C GLN A 57 11.81 -0.81 -1.96
N LEU A 58 11.10 0.18 -2.49
CA LEU A 58 9.73 0.50 -2.09
C LEU A 58 8.75 -0.61 -2.47
N VAL A 59 8.87 -1.17 -3.68
CA VAL A 59 8.09 -2.35 -4.10
C VAL A 59 8.34 -3.52 -3.16
N LEU A 60 9.59 -3.84 -2.85
CA LEU A 60 9.94 -4.95 -1.96
C LEU A 60 9.35 -4.74 -0.56
N ARG A 61 9.49 -3.52 -0.01
CA ARG A 61 8.96 -3.13 1.30
C ARG A 61 7.43 -3.28 1.37
N TRP A 62 6.72 -2.74 0.39
CA TRP A 62 5.26 -2.80 0.37
C TRP A 62 4.72 -4.18 0.00
N ARG A 63 5.50 -5.01 -0.71
CA ARG A 63 5.11 -6.40 -0.94
C ARG A 63 5.29 -7.25 0.31
N ASP A 64 6.32 -6.97 1.12
CA ASP A 64 6.56 -7.64 2.41
C ASP A 64 5.56 -7.17 3.48
N ASN A 65 5.19 -5.90 3.46
CA ASN A 65 4.20 -5.31 4.35
C ASN A 65 3.18 -4.42 3.61
N PRO A 66 2.17 -5.02 2.93
CA PRO A 66 1.18 -4.26 2.14
C PRO A 66 0.27 -3.39 3.01
N ARG A 67 0.22 -3.65 4.31
CA ARG A 67 -0.52 -2.84 5.28
C ARG A 67 0.05 -1.44 5.41
N GLU A 68 1.36 -1.27 5.27
CA GLU A 68 1.98 0.06 5.28
C GLU A 68 1.48 0.92 4.12
N LEU A 69 1.40 0.34 2.92
CA LEU A 69 0.83 1.04 1.77
C LEU A 69 -0.66 1.36 2.01
N LEU A 70 -1.44 0.40 2.52
CA LEU A 70 -2.84 0.66 2.87
C LEU A 70 -3.01 1.87 3.81
N ASP A 71 -2.18 1.97 4.85
CA ASP A 71 -2.25 3.08 5.80
C ASP A 71 -1.96 4.43 5.12
N ILE A 72 -1.03 4.47 4.16
CA ILE A 72 -0.74 5.66 3.34
C ILE A 72 -1.93 6.00 2.44
N LEU A 73 -2.54 5.01 1.79
CA LEU A 73 -3.69 5.21 0.88
C LEU A 73 -4.95 5.67 1.61
N LEU A 74 -5.10 5.28 2.88
CA LEU A 74 -6.24 5.66 3.73
C LEU A 74 -5.98 6.90 4.59
N ALA A 75 -4.80 7.50 4.54
CA ALA A 75 -4.40 8.60 5.42
C ALA A 75 -5.34 9.81 5.33
N ARG A 76 -5.98 10.02 4.17
CA ARG A 76 -6.93 11.12 3.92
C ARG A 76 -8.37 10.67 3.68
N ALA A 77 -8.65 9.37 3.83
CA ALA A 77 -9.99 8.85 3.70
C ALA A 77 -10.89 9.39 4.82
N ASP A 78 -12.17 9.61 4.52
CA ASP A 78 -13.16 9.83 5.58
C ASP A 78 -13.27 8.58 6.47
N GLU A 79 -13.78 8.77 7.70
CA GLU A 79 -13.85 7.71 8.70
C GLU A 79 -14.63 6.48 8.21
N VAL A 80 -15.72 6.68 7.46
CA VAL A 80 -16.57 5.59 6.96
C VAL A 80 -15.80 4.77 5.93
N THR A 81 -15.17 5.43 4.96
CA THR A 81 -14.35 4.77 3.94
C THR A 81 -13.17 4.03 4.58
N ALA A 82 -12.46 4.69 5.49
CA ALA A 82 -11.31 4.10 6.17
C ALA A 82 -11.71 2.87 7.02
N ARG A 83 -12.84 2.96 7.75
CA ARG A 83 -13.38 1.84 8.54
C ARG A 83 -13.78 0.68 7.65
N ARG A 84 -14.45 0.95 6.53
CA ARG A 84 -14.85 -0.09 5.55
C ARG A 84 -13.64 -0.84 5.01
N CYS A 85 -12.62 -0.11 4.56
CA CYS A 85 -11.41 -0.71 3.99
C CYS A 85 -10.64 -1.55 5.01
N ARG A 86 -10.44 -1.05 6.23
CA ARG A 86 -9.78 -1.82 7.30
C ARG A 86 -10.57 -3.07 7.70
N THR A 87 -11.90 -2.99 7.69
CA THR A 87 -12.75 -4.16 7.98
C THR A 87 -12.61 -5.22 6.89
N ALA A 88 -12.64 -4.81 5.62
CA ALA A 88 -12.41 -5.72 4.50
C ALA A 88 -11.00 -6.34 4.54
N TRP A 89 -9.98 -5.54 4.89
CA TRP A 89 -8.60 -6.02 5.06
C TRP A 89 -8.48 -7.09 6.15
N VAL A 90 -9.13 -6.91 7.30
CA VAL A 90 -9.16 -7.93 8.37
C VAL A 90 -9.83 -9.22 7.89
N SER A 91 -10.82 -9.15 7.01
CA SER A 91 -11.40 -10.34 6.39
C SER A 91 -10.37 -11.04 5.48
N LEU A 92 -9.66 -10.29 4.63
CA LEU A 92 -8.59 -10.82 3.78
C LEU A 92 -7.48 -11.50 4.60
N ASP A 93 -7.04 -10.88 5.70
CA ASP A 93 -6.05 -11.44 6.63
C ASP A 93 -6.48 -12.83 7.18
N ARG A 94 -7.77 -13.09 7.35
CA ARG A 94 -8.28 -14.38 7.85
C ARG A 94 -8.28 -15.48 6.79
N PHE A 95 -8.38 -15.11 5.52
CA PHE A 95 -8.47 -16.05 4.39
C PHE A 95 -7.14 -16.23 3.66
N ALA A 96 -6.15 -15.39 3.94
CA ALA A 96 -4.80 -15.58 3.45
C ALA A 96 -4.23 -16.89 4.02
N PRO A 97 -3.80 -17.85 3.17
CA PRO A 97 -3.06 -19.00 3.67
C PRO A 97 -1.79 -18.47 4.34
N PHE A 98 -1.52 -18.93 5.56
CA PHE A 98 -0.36 -18.55 6.35
C PHE A 98 0.95 -18.85 5.60
N VAL A 99 1.38 -17.96 4.69
CA VAL A 99 2.74 -17.95 4.14
C VAL A 99 3.63 -17.21 5.13
N HIS A 100 3.81 -17.84 6.28
CA HIS A 100 5.00 -17.67 7.11
C HIS A 100 5.72 -19.02 7.12
N ALA A 101 6.14 -19.49 5.94
CA ALA A 101 7.21 -20.47 5.83
C ALA A 101 8.50 -19.68 5.61
N SER A 102 9.02 -19.15 6.71
CA SER A 102 10.40 -18.70 6.80
C SER A 102 11.32 -19.85 6.43
N SER A 103 12.35 -19.50 5.65
CA SER A 103 13.55 -20.27 5.30
C SER A 103 13.95 -21.34 6.32
N GLY A 104 14.38 -22.48 5.76
CA GLY A 104 14.97 -23.61 6.50
C GLY A 104 16.25 -23.28 7.28
N PRO A 105 16.86 -24.31 7.86
CA PRO A 105 17.64 -25.27 7.06
C PRO A 105 16.95 -26.61 6.81
#